data_AF-A0A117MTJ3-F1
#
_entry.id   AF-A0A117MTJ3-F1
#
_cell.length_a   1.000
_cell.length_b   1.000
_cell.length_c   1.000
_cell.angle_alpha   90.00
_cell.angle_beta   90.00
_cell.angle_gamma   90.00
#
_symmetry.space_group_name_H-M   'P 1'
#
loop_
_entity.id
_entity.type
_entity.pdbx_description
1 polymer ?
#
loop_
_entity_poly.entity_id
_entity_poly.type
_entity_poly.pdbx_seq_one_letter_code
_entity_poly.pdbx_strand_id
1 'polypeptide(L)'
;MAENHKVPAHLRPETRKWVRDVIADFDLEPHHFRVLVKTAEAWDRSEQAREQLVGGLTVNDRAGIPKAHPCVAIERDSRTAFFRGLRELALDGVDAPDAPRAPRTPDYGARR
;
A
#
# COMPACT_ATOMS: atom_id res chain seq x y z
N MET A 1 -26.12 -11.09 6.37
CA MET A 1 -25.89 -12.25 5.46
C MET A 1 -24.43 -12.18 5.10
N ALA A 2 -23.59 -13.11 5.55
CA ALA A 2 -22.17 -13.06 5.24
C ALA A 2 -21.98 -13.16 3.72
N GLU A 3 -21.54 -12.06 3.10
CA GLU A 3 -21.25 -12.05 1.67
C GLU A 3 -19.97 -12.86 1.42
N ASN A 4 -20.02 -13.77 0.44
CA ASN A 4 -18.90 -14.66 0.16
C ASN A 4 -17.81 -13.93 -0.62
N HIS A 5 -16.90 -13.27 0.10
CA HIS A 5 -15.74 -12.59 -0.47
C HIS A 5 -14.79 -13.59 -1.15
N LYS A 6 -14.80 -13.60 -2.48
CA LYS A 6 -13.89 -14.44 -3.25
C LYS A 6 -12.53 -13.76 -3.43
N VAL A 7 -11.53 -14.24 -2.72
CA VAL A 7 -10.15 -13.75 -2.83
C VAL A 7 -9.63 -13.92 -4.27
N PRO A 8 -9.12 -12.84 -4.92
CA PRO A 8 -8.66 -12.93 -6.29
C PRO A 8 -7.44 -13.86 -6.45
N ALA A 9 -7.49 -14.71 -7.48
CA ALA A 9 -6.47 -15.74 -7.70
C ALA A 9 -5.13 -15.18 -8.20
N HIS A 10 -5.14 -14.00 -8.85
CA HIS A 10 -3.95 -13.36 -9.43
C HIS A 10 -3.03 -12.70 -8.40
N LEU A 11 -3.50 -12.52 -7.17
CA LEU A 11 -2.69 -11.98 -6.10
C LEU A 11 -1.59 -12.97 -5.71
N ARG A 12 -0.46 -12.44 -5.24
CA ARG A 12 0.66 -13.25 -4.73
C ARG A 12 0.22 -14.09 -3.53
N PRO A 13 0.87 -15.25 -3.26
CA PRO A 13 0.50 -16.12 -2.14
C PRO A 13 0.42 -15.40 -0.78
N GLU A 14 1.39 -14.54 -0.49
CA GLU A 14 1.48 -13.75 0.74
C GLU A 14 0.33 -12.76 0.84
N THR A 15 0.05 -12.05 -0.25
CA THR A 15 -1.02 -11.06 -0.33
C THR A 15 -2.41 -11.72 -0.24
N ARG A 16 -2.60 -12.89 -0.87
CA ARG A 16 -3.84 -13.68 -0.69
C ARG A 16 -4.03 -14.15 0.73
N LYS A 17 -2.94 -14.52 1.43
CA LYS A 17 -3.01 -14.86 2.84
C LYS A 17 -3.50 -13.66 3.64
N TRP A 18 -2.87 -12.50 3.47
CA TRP A 18 -3.28 -11.27 4.14
C TRP A 18 -4.75 -10.90 3.87
N VAL A 19 -5.22 -10.97 2.62
CA VAL A 19 -6.64 -10.71 2.30
C VAL A 19 -7.57 -11.70 3.01
N ARG A 20 -7.20 -12.99 3.11
CA ARG A 20 -7.99 -13.98 3.86
C ARG A 20 -8.05 -13.67 5.34
N ASP A 21 -6.93 -13.27 5.93
CA ASP A 21 -6.84 -12.92 7.35
C ASP A 21 -7.76 -11.71 7.62
N VAL A 22 -7.72 -10.66 6.79
CA VAL A 22 -8.62 -9.50 6.92
C VAL A 22 -10.10 -9.88 6.78
N ILE A 23 -10.48 -10.74 5.84
CA ILE A 23 -11.88 -11.19 5.69
C ILE A 23 -12.32 -12.05 6.87
N ALA A 24 -11.40 -12.78 7.51
CA ALA A 24 -11.71 -13.60 8.68
C ALA A 24 -11.91 -12.76 9.94
N ASP A 25 -11.16 -11.66 10.06
CA ASP A 25 -11.16 -10.80 11.25
C ASP A 25 -12.21 -9.68 11.20
N PHE A 26 -12.68 -9.29 10.01
CA PHE A 26 -13.57 -8.13 9.83
C PHE A 26 -14.82 -8.46 8.99
N ASP A 27 -15.98 -7.91 9.40
CA ASP A 27 -17.20 -7.94 8.61
C ASP A 27 -17.17 -6.79 7.57
N LEU A 28 -16.87 -7.14 6.32
CA LEU A 28 -16.71 -6.18 5.24
C LEU A 28 -17.98 -6.09 4.39
N GLU A 29 -18.42 -4.87 4.12
CA GLU A 29 -19.38 -4.62 3.04
C GLU A 29 -18.70 -4.82 1.67
N PRO A 30 -19.47 -5.09 0.60
CA PRO A 30 -18.90 -5.34 -0.72
C PRO A 30 -18.05 -4.18 -1.26
N HIS A 31 -18.33 -2.95 -0.83
CA HIS A 31 -17.52 -1.79 -1.20
C HIS A 31 -16.17 -1.76 -0.45
N HIS A 32 -16.13 -2.10 0.84
CA HIS A 32 -14.89 -2.28 1.60
C HIS A 32 -14.03 -3.39 0.99
N PHE A 33 -14.64 -4.51 0.58
CA PHE A 33 -13.89 -5.59 -0.07
C PHE A 33 -13.25 -5.16 -1.39
N ARG A 34 -13.92 -4.32 -2.20
CA ARG A 34 -13.32 -3.76 -3.41
C ARG A 34 -12.09 -2.90 -3.10
N VAL A 35 -12.15 -2.11 -2.03
CA VAL A 35 -11.00 -1.32 -1.54
C VAL A 35 -9.87 -2.24 -1.08
N LEU A 36 -10.19 -3.31 -0.33
CA LEU A 36 -9.21 -4.32 0.10
C LEU A 36 -8.49 -4.96 -1.08
N VAL A 37 -9.23 -5.37 -2.11
CA VAL A 37 -8.66 -5.95 -3.33
C VAL A 37 -7.75 -4.95 -4.04
N LYS A 38 -8.15 -3.69 -4.18
CA LYS A 38 -7.29 -2.67 -4.82
C LYS A 38 -6.04 -2.36 -4.00
N THR A 39 -6.15 -2.41 -2.67
CA THR A 39 -5.03 -2.25 -1.74
C THR A 39 -4.03 -3.41 -1.89
N ALA A 40 -4.53 -4.65 -1.95
CA ALA A 40 -3.73 -5.84 -2.20
C ALA A 40 -3.00 -5.80 -3.55
N GLU A 41 -3.68 -5.39 -4.62
CA GLU A 41 -3.05 -5.23 -5.95
C GLU A 41 -1.94 -4.17 -5.95
N ALA A 42 -2.10 -3.08 -5.18
CA ALA A 42 -1.08 -2.06 -5.02
C ALA A 42 0.15 -2.58 -4.26
N TRP A 43 -0.05 -3.42 -3.24
CA TRP A 43 1.06 -4.09 -2.56
C TRP A 43 1.84 -4.99 -3.51
N ASP A 44 1.16 -5.87 -4.25
CA ASP A 44 1.81 -6.77 -5.21
C ASP A 44 2.59 -5.99 -6.27
N ARG A 45 2.04 -4.88 -6.77
CA ARG A 45 2.72 -4.02 -7.74
C ARG A 45 3.95 -3.34 -7.15
N SER A 46 3.89 -2.91 -5.89
CA SER A 46 5.04 -2.32 -5.18
C SER A 46 6.18 -3.33 -5.07
N GLU A 47 5.88 -4.58 -4.70
CA GLU A 47 6.89 -5.64 -4.61
C GLU A 47 7.47 -6.01 -5.98
N GLN A 48 6.65 -6.13 -7.02
CA GLN A 48 7.13 -6.36 -8.39
C GLN A 48 8.11 -5.27 -8.83
N ALA A 49 7.79 -3.99 -8.55
CA ALA A 49 8.68 -2.89 -8.88
C ALA A 49 9.98 -2.94 -8.06
N ARG A 50 9.90 -3.26 -6.76
CA ARG A 50 11.06 -3.42 -5.87
C ARG A 50 12.00 -4.53 -6.36
N GLU A 51 11.45 -5.66 -6.80
CA GLU A 51 12.20 -6.79 -7.34
C GLU A 51 12.95 -6.43 -8.64
N GLN A 52 12.37 -5.56 -9.48
CA GLN A 52 13.04 -5.05 -10.68
C GLN A 52 14.16 -4.04 -10.36
N LEU A 53 14.05 -3.30 -9.24
CA LEU A 53 15.03 -2.28 -8.82
C LEU A 53 16.35 -2.86 -8.29
N VAL A 54 16.52 -4.19 -8.22
CA VAL A 54 17.78 -4.82 -7.80
C VAL A 54 18.97 -4.38 -8.67
N GLY A 55 18.73 -3.99 -9.93
CA GLY A 55 19.74 -3.44 -10.84
C GLY A 55 20.19 -2.00 -10.55
N GLY A 56 19.57 -1.32 -9.58
CA GLY A 56 19.89 0.06 -9.19
C GLY A 56 18.75 1.07 -9.45
N LEU A 57 18.90 2.27 -8.89
CA LEU A 57 17.89 3.33 -8.96
C LEU A 57 17.90 4.11 -10.28
N THR A 58 18.93 3.91 -11.11
CA THR A 58 19.11 4.61 -12.38
C THR A 58 19.45 3.65 -13.51
N VAL A 59 18.99 3.95 -14.72
CA VAL A 59 19.32 3.26 -15.96
C VAL A 59 19.90 4.25 -16.96
N ASN A 60 20.89 3.84 -17.74
CA ASN A 60 21.45 4.69 -18.79
C ASN A 60 20.54 4.67 -20.02
N ASP A 61 20.33 5.84 -20.63
CA ASP A 61 19.68 5.94 -21.94
C ASP A 61 20.64 5.58 -23.08
N ARG A 62 20.18 5.71 -24.33
CA ARG A 62 20.99 5.41 -25.52
C ARG A 62 22.27 6.27 -25.61
N ALA A 63 22.28 7.46 -25.02
CA ALA A 63 23.43 8.36 -24.99
C ALA A 63 24.34 8.12 -23.76
N GLY A 64 24.04 7.12 -22.92
CA GLY A 64 24.78 6.82 -21.70
C GLY A 64 24.44 7.75 -20.53
N ILE A 65 23.39 8.58 -20.64
CA ILE A 65 23.00 9.50 -19.58
C ILE A 65 22.16 8.75 -18.56
N PRO A 66 22.50 8.78 -17.25
CA PRO A 66 21.70 8.12 -16.23
C PRO A 66 20.34 8.82 -16.08
N LYS A 67 19.27 8.02 -16.13
CA LYS A 67 17.88 8.40 -15.90
C LYS A 67 17.32 7.59 -14.73
N ALA A 68 16.29 8.10 -14.06
CA ALA A 68 15.61 7.34 -13.02
C ALA A 68 15.07 6.02 -13.59
N HIS A 69 15.27 4.91 -12.88
CA HIS A 69 14.73 3.62 -13.28
C HIS A 69 13.19 3.70 -13.30
N PRO A 70 12.50 3.29 -14.37
CA PRO A 70 11.04 3.42 -14.49
C PRO A 70 10.26 2.84 -13.30
N CYS A 71 10.72 1.70 -12.77
CA CYS A 71 10.16 1.06 -11.58
C CYS A 71 10.20 1.91 -10.30
N VAL A 72 11.03 2.95 -10.19
CA VAL A 72 11.06 3.85 -9.02
C VAL A 72 9.71 4.54 -8.86
N ALA A 73 9.13 5.07 -9.94
CA ALA A 73 7.83 5.73 -9.89
C ALA A 73 6.72 4.72 -9.56
N ILE A 74 6.78 3.53 -10.17
CA ILE A 74 5.79 2.46 -9.96
C ILE A 74 5.79 2.01 -8.50
N GLU A 75 6.97 1.77 -7.91
CA GLU A 75 7.10 1.37 -6.50
C GLU A 75 6.52 2.44 -5.59
N ARG A 76 6.93 3.70 -5.79
CA ARG A 76 6.50 4.84 -4.96
C ARG A 76 4.99 5.02 -4.99
N ASP A 77 4.40 5.02 -6.18
CA ASP A 77 2.98 5.31 -6.38
C ASP A 77 2.13 4.15 -5.85
N SER A 78 2.58 2.90 -6.07
CA SER A 78 1.89 1.70 -5.57
C SER A 78 1.98 1.59 -4.04
N ARG A 79 3.14 1.89 -3.45
CA ARG A 79 3.30 1.96 -1.99
C ARG A 79 2.40 3.01 -1.37
N THR A 80 2.29 4.18 -2.01
CA THR A 80 1.38 5.24 -1.57
C THR A 80 -0.08 4.81 -1.65
N ALA A 81 -0.48 4.16 -2.75
CA ALA A 81 -1.84 3.63 -2.92
C ALA A 81 -2.17 2.56 -1.87
N PHE A 82 -1.22 1.68 -1.54
CA PHE A 82 -1.37 0.69 -0.47
C PHE A 82 -1.67 1.36 0.89
N PHE A 83 -0.83 2.32 1.32
CA PHE A 83 -1.05 2.99 2.61
C PHE A 83 -2.33 3.83 2.65
N ARG A 84 -2.73 4.43 1.52
CA ARG A 84 -4.03 5.11 1.41
C ARG A 84 -5.18 4.10 1.53
N GLY A 85 -5.10 2.98 0.82
CA GLY A 85 -6.10 1.92 0.91
C GLY A 85 -6.26 1.35 2.32
N LEU A 86 -5.14 1.13 3.04
CA LEU A 86 -5.17 0.74 4.45
C LEU A 86 -5.89 1.76 5.33
N ARG A 87 -5.64 3.06 5.11
CA ARG A 87 -6.34 4.13 5.82
C ARG A 87 -7.84 4.13 5.52
N GLU A 88 -8.23 3.97 4.26
CA GLU A 88 -9.65 3.94 3.86
C GLU A 88 -10.38 2.71 4.41
N LEU A 89 -9.68 1.58 4.61
CA LEU A 89 -10.26 0.39 5.23
C LEU A 89 -10.50 0.54 6.73
N ALA A 90 -9.79 1.45 7.40
CA ALA A 90 -9.94 1.77 8.83
C ALA A 90 -10.03 0.53 9.75
N LEU A 91 -9.17 -0.48 9.51
CA LEU A 91 -9.22 -1.78 10.18
C LEU A 91 -8.83 -1.73 11.67
N ASP A 92 -8.31 -0.61 12.16
CA ASP A 92 -7.81 -0.46 13.54
C ASP A 92 -8.94 -0.24 14.59
N GLY A 93 -10.21 -0.27 14.17
CA GLY A 93 -11.37 -0.09 15.05
C GLY A 93 -11.55 1.35 15.55
N VAL A 94 -12.64 1.58 16.32
CA VAL A 94 -13.04 2.90 16.86
C VAL A 94 -12.06 3.51 17.88
N ASP A 95 -11.05 2.75 18.33
CA ASP A 95 -10.03 3.20 19.29
C ASP A 95 -8.72 3.68 18.63
N ALA A 96 -8.64 3.64 17.29
CA ALA A 96 -7.56 4.31 16.58
C ALA A 96 -7.77 5.83 16.67
N PRO A 97 -6.74 6.62 17.06
CA PRO A 97 -6.92 8.06 17.21
C PRO A 97 -7.33 8.66 15.87
N ASP A 98 -8.56 9.20 15.82
CA ASP A 98 -9.17 9.90 14.69
C ASP A 98 -8.45 11.23 14.34
N ALA A 99 -7.42 11.59 15.10
CA ALA A 99 -6.71 12.84 14.95
C ALA A 99 -5.72 12.78 13.78
N PRO A 100 -5.77 13.71 12.81
CA PRO A 100 -4.66 13.97 11.91
C PRO A 100 -3.38 14.14 12.73
N ARG A 101 -2.23 13.66 12.22
CA ARG A 101 -0.94 14.02 12.81
C ARG A 101 -0.90 15.56 12.88
N ALA A 102 -0.95 16.10 14.09
CA ALA A 102 -0.94 17.54 14.28
C ALA A 102 0.29 18.12 13.57
N PRO A 103 0.16 19.26 12.88
CA PRO A 103 1.31 19.93 12.30
C PRO A 103 2.33 20.20 13.42
N ARG A 104 3.62 20.02 13.12
CA ARG A 104 4.68 20.42 14.05
C ARG A 104 4.53 21.92 14.29
N THR A 105 4.22 22.28 15.52
CA THR A 105 4.17 23.68 15.94
C THR A 105 5.61 24.23 16.01
N PRO A 106 5.82 25.55 15.88
CA PRO A 106 7.15 26.16 15.82
C PRO A 106 8.08 25.86 17.01
N ASP A 107 7.50 25.43 18.13
CA ASP A 107 8.16 25.00 19.37
C ASP A 107 8.65 23.54 19.35
N TYR A 108 8.33 22.76 18.31
CA TYR A 108 8.80 21.38 18.16
C TYR A 108 10.32 21.34 18.00
N GLY A 109 11.03 21.05 19.09
CA GLY A 109 12.49 20.95 19.12
C GLY A 109 13.21 22.21 19.61
N ALA A 110 12.49 23.23 20.09
CA ALA A 110 13.10 24.33 20.83
C ALA A 110 13.58 23.82 22.20
N ARG A 111 14.80 23.29 22.26
CA ARG A 111 15.49 23.06 23.53
C ARG A 111 15.71 24.42 24.19
N ARG A 112 15.11 24.64 25.36
CA ARG A 112 15.60 25.64 26.31
C ARG A 112 16.91 25.17 26.91
#